data_AF-A0A9P8FE92-F1
#
_entry.id   AF-A0A9P8FE92-F1
#
_cell.length_a   1.000
_cell.length_b   1.000
_cell.length_c   1.000
_cell.angle_alpha   90.00
_cell.angle_beta   90.00
_cell.angle_gamma   90.00
#
_symmetry.space_group_name_H-M   'P 1'
#
loop_
_entity.id
_entity.type
_entity.pdbx_description
1 polymer ?
#
loop_
_entity_poly.entity_id
_entity_poly.type
_entity_poly.pdbx_seq_one_letter_code
_entity_poly.pdbx_strand_id
1 'polypeptide(L)'
;NRNNIWESKVLWLDKVDSHFRRGLWNIALTSTPLFHILLCIAEMKRSVLTGDRNQISYFEHKIAAMRAVSQGVSRLSSLPQFTGTHGMALPTDDTSGLAETSSDTFVMLVAIQVNLALGDKEYDAAKTHMRCVTDLVNKAGGLQSFGYTQWRHTIWNDLKLASALLERPMLEYGLRMESINATFPPEVNTEAHRLTLETIRMIPTSETLTSELSYDLFNRLHQVSLTFDTTLSQEAHFMAFENALYTIVYQLCNSIADSQSNTECSATDMLILGAQLCTWTCMPSLVNMRALFNTVINAIQSKMVYRLWNGLKPDLILQWESTAKLDSLLWVLFQASSAAINVVSSGETWMPSYMLESFLTTTRQVTMRLQIHSLADFERTLRSFPYSENVFGDDCRMLWSQMGLDDSGMIDGMVSPNSVIVEEISLKYKKEPQTSFESPSQNQFDNDFRTKLYTTPVYSFIQLAPATMPLTAILAIAALALTKHVTATICTGTSTFTSGNLKGTSYDVAWIDGEDACQWTFVANANDNPCGRKFTLPNGYTYYLGDCGDASFALYNRDGSYNHIAVYNPDYEKDDCVNSDG
;
A
#
# COMPACT_ATOMS: atom_id res chain seq x y z
N ASN A 1 -8.46 26.69 -25.70
CA ASN A 1 -8.50 25.86 -24.48
C ASN A 1 -7.51 24.71 -24.43
N ARG A 2 -7.49 23.74 -25.37
CA ARG A 2 -6.56 22.59 -25.27
C ARG A 2 -5.07 22.98 -25.15
N ASN A 3 -4.59 24.00 -25.87
CA ASN A 3 -3.20 24.47 -25.76
C ASN A 3 -2.87 25.07 -24.38
N ASN A 4 -3.79 25.87 -23.79
CA ASN A 4 -3.59 26.49 -22.47
C ASN A 4 -3.67 25.45 -21.33
N ILE A 5 -4.53 24.44 -21.47
CA ILE A 5 -4.56 23.29 -20.53
C ILE A 5 -3.24 22.51 -20.60
N TRP A 6 -2.64 22.41 -21.79
CA TRP A 6 -1.34 21.77 -21.96
C TRP A 6 -0.21 22.57 -21.30
N GLU A 7 -0.19 23.90 -21.44
CA GLU A 7 0.76 24.78 -20.74
C GLU A 7 0.61 24.70 -19.22
N SER A 8 -0.63 24.67 -18.71
CA SER A 8 -0.91 24.42 -17.29
C SER A 8 -0.39 23.06 -16.83
N LYS A 9 -0.55 21.99 -17.65
CA LYS A 9 0.01 20.67 -17.35
C LYS A 9 1.54 20.68 -17.35
N VAL A 10 2.20 21.45 -18.22
CA VAL A 10 3.67 21.58 -18.21
C VAL A 10 4.14 22.30 -16.95
N LEU A 11 3.48 23.41 -16.56
CA LEU A 11 3.78 24.12 -15.31
C LEU A 11 3.53 23.23 -14.08
N TRP A 12 2.43 22.45 -14.10
CA TRP A 12 2.12 21.45 -13.10
C TRP A 12 3.24 20.42 -12.97
N LEU A 13 3.63 19.81 -14.10
CA LEU A 13 4.68 18.81 -14.14
C LEU A 13 6.02 19.38 -13.69
N ASP A 14 6.37 20.62 -14.03
CA ASP A 14 7.61 21.26 -13.55
C ASP A 14 7.58 21.52 -12.03
N LYS A 15 6.43 21.91 -11.47
CA LYS A 15 6.28 22.07 -10.01
C LYS A 15 6.35 20.74 -9.29
N VAL A 16 5.63 19.73 -9.78
CA VAL A 16 5.73 18.34 -9.31
C VAL A 16 7.19 17.87 -9.36
N ASP A 17 7.86 18.11 -10.48
CA ASP A 17 9.24 17.74 -10.69
C ASP A 17 10.18 18.41 -9.70
N SER A 18 10.01 19.72 -9.50
CA SER A 18 10.77 20.50 -8.52
C SER A 18 10.63 19.92 -7.11
N HIS A 19 9.40 19.65 -6.68
CA HIS A 19 9.15 19.29 -5.29
C HIS A 19 9.34 17.80 -4.97
N PHE A 20 8.96 16.88 -5.86
CA PHE A 20 9.06 15.43 -5.64
C PHE A 20 10.35 14.83 -6.19
N ARG A 21 10.89 15.35 -7.30
CA ARG A 21 12.09 14.77 -7.94
C ARG A 21 13.34 15.57 -7.61
N ARG A 22 13.39 16.86 -7.92
CA ARG A 22 14.61 17.69 -7.72
C ARG A 22 14.91 17.89 -6.24
N GLY A 23 13.89 18.15 -5.42
CA GLY A 23 14.05 18.22 -3.96
C GLY A 23 14.64 16.94 -3.38
N LEU A 24 14.05 15.78 -3.70
CA LEU A 24 14.54 14.48 -3.26
C LEU A 24 15.94 14.17 -3.80
N TRP A 25 16.21 14.46 -5.08
CA TRP A 25 17.52 14.28 -5.71
C TRP A 25 18.60 15.11 -5.04
N ASN A 26 18.32 16.39 -4.77
CA ASN A 26 19.27 17.30 -4.11
C ASN A 26 19.65 16.80 -2.71
N ILE A 27 18.68 16.27 -1.95
CA ILE A 27 18.95 15.69 -0.64
C ILE A 27 19.70 14.35 -0.78
N ALA A 28 19.39 13.55 -1.79
CA ALA A 28 20.06 12.26 -2.03
C ALA A 28 21.52 12.42 -2.46
N LEU A 29 21.90 13.52 -3.13
CA LEU A 29 23.30 13.83 -3.45
C LEU A 29 24.19 13.97 -2.21
N THR A 30 23.60 14.31 -1.06
CA THR A 30 24.30 14.48 0.21
C THR A 30 23.91 13.39 1.23
N SER A 31 23.25 12.33 0.79
CA SER A 31 22.76 11.26 1.66
C SER A 31 22.87 9.91 0.94
N THR A 32 23.96 9.19 1.22
CA THR A 32 24.20 7.83 0.71
C THR A 32 23.00 6.89 0.89
N PRO A 33 22.29 6.89 2.04
CA PRO A 33 21.10 6.05 2.22
C PRO A 33 19.95 6.41 1.26
N LEU A 34 19.68 7.70 1.04
CA LEU A 34 18.64 8.14 0.10
C LEU A 34 19.05 7.89 -1.35
N PHE A 35 20.33 8.00 -1.66
CA PHE A 35 20.85 7.66 -2.97
C PHE A 35 20.56 6.19 -3.32
N HIS A 36 20.80 5.27 -2.38
CA HIS A 36 20.41 3.86 -2.55
C HIS A 36 18.91 3.67 -2.73
N ILE A 37 18.06 4.39 -1.99
CA ILE A 37 16.60 4.36 -2.23
C ILE A 37 16.26 4.81 -3.65
N LEU A 38 16.86 5.89 -4.14
CA LEU A 38 16.61 6.36 -5.50
C LEU A 38 17.04 5.32 -6.55
N LEU A 39 18.13 4.59 -6.29
CA LEU A 39 18.54 3.46 -7.13
C LEU A 39 17.53 2.30 -7.06
N CYS A 40 16.96 1.97 -5.89
CA CYS A 40 15.86 0.99 -5.81
C CYS A 40 14.69 1.39 -6.71
N ILE A 41 14.27 2.66 -6.64
CA ILE A 41 13.15 3.17 -7.43
C ILE A 41 13.48 3.14 -8.93
N ALA A 42 14.71 3.49 -9.29
CA ALA A 42 15.19 3.43 -10.67
C ALA A 42 15.21 1.99 -11.20
N GLU A 43 15.66 1.02 -10.40
CA GLU A 43 15.69 -0.40 -10.76
C GLU A 43 14.29 -1.00 -10.89
N MET A 44 13.36 -0.66 -9.98
CA MET A 44 11.95 -1.04 -10.13
C MET A 44 11.38 -0.51 -11.45
N LYS A 45 11.60 0.77 -11.74
CA LYS A 45 11.14 1.38 -13.00
C LYS A 45 11.77 0.70 -14.22
N ARG A 46 13.07 0.40 -14.17
CA ARG A 46 13.78 -0.32 -15.23
C ARG A 46 13.14 -1.69 -15.44
N SER A 47 12.89 -2.46 -14.38
CA SER A 47 12.29 -3.79 -14.46
C SER A 47 10.91 -3.80 -15.12
N VAL A 48 10.08 -2.78 -14.84
CA VAL A 48 8.76 -2.61 -15.48
C VAL A 48 8.89 -2.30 -16.97
N LEU A 49 9.87 -1.49 -17.36
CA LEU A 49 10.07 -1.08 -18.76
C LEU A 49 10.76 -2.14 -19.62
N THR A 50 11.73 -2.87 -19.07
CA THR A 50 12.53 -3.84 -19.81
C THR A 50 11.97 -5.26 -19.74
N GLY A 51 11.03 -5.53 -18.82
CA GLY A 51 10.59 -6.88 -18.48
C GLY A 51 11.67 -7.72 -17.80
N ASP A 52 12.87 -7.16 -17.62
CA ASP A 52 14.04 -7.81 -17.05
C ASP A 52 14.06 -7.53 -15.55
N ARG A 53 13.61 -8.52 -14.77
CA ARG A 53 13.65 -8.46 -13.31
C ARG A 53 15.08 -8.72 -12.85
N ASN A 54 15.96 -7.74 -12.99
CA ASN A 54 17.26 -7.79 -12.32
C ASN A 54 17.05 -7.51 -10.81
N GLN A 55 16.43 -8.48 -10.14
CA GLN A 55 16.02 -8.39 -8.74
C GLN A 55 17.22 -8.17 -7.81
N ILE A 56 18.41 -8.61 -8.24
CA ILE A 56 19.65 -8.51 -7.46
C ILE A 56 19.98 -7.05 -7.16
N SER A 57 20.09 -6.20 -8.19
CA SER A 57 20.41 -4.76 -8.02
C SER A 57 19.37 -4.04 -7.16
N TYR A 58 18.07 -4.36 -7.35
CA TYR A 58 16.99 -3.83 -6.52
C TYR A 58 17.17 -4.19 -5.04
N PHE A 59 17.37 -5.48 -4.73
CA PHE A 59 17.52 -5.96 -3.36
C PHE A 59 18.82 -5.49 -2.72
N GLU A 60 19.92 -5.40 -3.46
CA GLU A 60 21.19 -4.85 -2.98
C GLU A 60 21.02 -3.42 -2.47
N HIS A 61 20.38 -2.56 -3.27
CA HIS A 61 20.10 -1.18 -2.87
C HIS A 61 19.07 -1.10 -1.74
N LYS A 62 18.05 -1.97 -1.71
CA LYS A 62 17.04 -2.02 -0.63
C LYS A 62 17.73 -2.37 0.69
N ILE A 63 18.60 -3.38 0.69
CA ILE A 63 19.38 -3.82 1.85
C ILE A 63 20.32 -2.69 2.31
N ALA A 64 21.01 -2.01 1.41
CA ALA A 64 21.90 -0.91 1.76
C ALA A 64 21.13 0.24 2.45
N ALA A 65 19.96 0.62 1.93
CA ALA A 65 19.11 1.63 2.56
C ALA A 65 18.57 1.17 3.92
N MET A 66 18.13 -0.10 4.05
CA MET A 66 17.65 -0.65 5.33
C MET A 66 18.75 -0.73 6.40
N ARG A 67 19.98 -1.06 6.02
CA ARG A 67 21.13 -1.05 6.95
C ARG A 67 21.37 0.35 7.51
N ALA A 68 21.30 1.37 6.66
CA ALA A 68 21.42 2.76 7.09
C ALA A 68 20.27 3.20 8.00
N VAL A 69 19.03 2.77 7.73
CA VAL A 69 17.90 2.96 8.66
C VAL A 69 18.21 2.36 10.02
N SER A 70 18.61 1.08 10.06
CA SER A 70 18.91 0.34 11.30
C SER A 70 20.01 1.02 12.14
N GLN A 71 21.09 1.44 11.48
CA GLN A 71 22.19 2.18 12.12
C GLN A 71 21.77 3.59 12.59
N GLY A 72 20.79 4.23 11.95
CA GLY A 72 20.25 5.51 12.40
C GLY A 72 19.26 5.39 13.57
N VAL A 73 18.40 4.36 13.58
CA VAL A 73 17.45 4.11 14.69
C VAL A 73 18.20 3.86 16.00
N SER A 74 19.26 3.05 15.96
CA SER A 74 20.10 2.74 17.13
C SER A 74 20.80 3.97 17.75
N ARG A 75 20.98 5.05 16.97
CA ARG A 75 21.49 6.34 17.46
C ARG A 75 20.40 7.27 17.99
N LEU A 76 19.18 7.18 17.47
CA LEU A 76 18.04 7.99 17.91
C LEU A 76 17.41 7.47 19.20
N SER A 77 17.55 6.17 19.50
CA SER A 77 17.13 5.57 20.76
C SER A 77 18.02 5.94 21.95
N SER A 78 19.23 6.48 21.71
CA SER A 78 20.17 6.91 22.74
C SER A 78 20.13 8.42 23.05
N LEU A 79 19.29 9.21 22.36
CA LEU A 79 19.19 10.66 22.55
C LEU A 79 18.10 11.04 23.60
N PRO A 80 18.33 12.04 24.48
CA PRO A 80 17.32 12.55 25.41
C PRO A 80 16.11 13.17 24.70
N GLN A 81 14.96 13.24 25.38
CA GLN A 81 13.72 13.89 24.89
C GLN A 81 13.98 15.33 24.42
N PHE A 82 13.59 15.63 23.17
CA PHE A 82 13.81 16.93 22.52
C PHE A 82 12.91 18.03 23.08
N THR A 83 13.50 19.17 23.43
CA THR A 83 12.81 20.44 23.73
C THR A 83 13.48 21.56 22.93
N GLY A 84 13.13 21.74 21.65
CA GLY A 84 13.69 22.83 20.84
C GLY A 84 13.13 22.93 19.42
N THR A 85 12.84 24.16 18.98
CA THR A 85 12.17 24.52 17.71
C THR A 85 13.10 24.70 16.50
N HIS A 86 14.40 24.45 16.63
CA HIS A 86 15.35 24.54 15.52
C HIS A 86 16.26 23.32 15.50
N GLY A 87 16.41 22.73 14.31
CA GLY A 87 17.11 21.48 14.07
C GLY A 87 18.52 21.46 14.67
N MET A 88 18.87 20.33 15.27
CA MET A 88 20.23 20.06 15.74
C MET A 88 20.88 19.02 14.83
N ALA A 89 22.13 19.31 14.46
CA ALA A 89 23.05 18.34 13.86
C ALA A 89 23.35 17.22 14.88
N LEU A 90 23.47 15.98 14.38
CA LEU A 90 23.89 14.83 15.17
C LEU A 90 25.30 15.05 15.75
N PRO A 91 25.63 14.49 16.94
CA PRO A 91 26.97 14.58 17.51
C PRO A 91 28.00 14.00 16.55
N THR A 92 28.99 14.82 16.21
CA THR A 92 30.13 14.47 15.36
C THR A 92 31.17 13.72 16.17
N ASP A 93 31.02 12.40 16.33
CA ASP A 93 32.14 11.54 16.69
C ASP A 93 32.21 10.36 15.71
N ASP A 94 33.31 10.34 14.96
CA ASP A 94 33.89 9.26 14.16
C ASP A 94 32.95 8.21 13.55
N THR A 95 32.22 8.52 12.46
CA THR A 95 31.66 7.49 11.56
C THR A 95 31.38 8.00 10.14
N SER A 96 32.22 7.62 9.19
CA SER A 96 32.26 8.07 7.78
C SER A 96 31.13 7.57 6.87
N GLY A 97 29.92 7.29 7.39
CA GLY A 97 28.80 6.79 6.58
C GLY A 97 27.41 7.31 6.95
N LEU A 98 27.23 7.88 8.15
CA LEU A 98 25.94 8.39 8.66
C LEU A 98 26.05 9.78 9.30
N ALA A 99 27.25 10.37 9.34
CA ALA A 99 27.46 11.74 9.82
C ALA A 99 26.72 12.81 8.97
N GLU A 100 26.23 12.44 7.78
CA GLU A 100 25.63 13.37 6.81
C GLU A 100 24.10 13.40 6.79
N THR A 101 23.41 12.44 7.43
CA THR A 101 21.94 12.39 7.41
C THR A 101 21.32 13.14 8.58
N SER A 102 20.81 14.34 8.32
CA SER A 102 19.98 15.10 9.28
C SER A 102 18.76 14.29 9.75
N SER A 103 18.20 14.62 10.92
CA SER A 103 16.94 14.06 11.44
C SER A 103 15.82 14.10 10.40
N ASP A 104 15.76 15.18 9.63
CA ASP A 104 14.77 15.42 8.60
C ASP A 104 14.96 14.44 7.43
N THR A 105 16.21 14.25 7.00
CA THR A 105 16.60 13.29 5.97
C THR A 105 16.26 11.86 6.40
N PHE A 106 16.40 11.54 7.69
CA PHE A 106 16.10 10.22 8.24
C PHE A 106 14.60 9.91 8.26
N VAL A 107 13.76 10.86 8.70
CA VAL A 107 12.29 10.68 8.68
C VAL A 107 11.79 10.44 7.26
N MET A 108 12.29 11.19 6.29
CA MET A 108 11.96 11.00 4.88
C MET A 108 12.44 9.64 4.34
N LEU A 109 13.65 9.20 4.73
CA LEU A 109 14.19 7.90 4.36
C LEU A 109 13.26 6.75 4.80
N VAL A 110 12.84 6.74 6.07
CA VAL A 110 11.93 5.72 6.61
C VAL A 110 10.55 5.81 5.98
N ALA A 111 10.04 7.03 5.72
CA ALA A 111 8.78 7.21 5.01
C ALA A 111 8.80 6.62 3.59
N ILE A 112 9.90 6.76 2.84
CA ILE A 112 9.99 6.17 1.50
C ILE A 112 10.05 4.64 1.57
N GLN A 113 10.61 4.05 2.63
CA GLN A 113 10.56 2.59 2.85
C GLN A 113 9.12 2.07 3.02
N VAL A 114 8.20 2.86 3.59
CA VAL A 114 6.76 2.52 3.61
C VAL A 114 6.24 2.32 2.18
N ASN A 115 6.61 3.22 1.25
CA ASN A 115 6.17 3.14 -0.14
C ASN A 115 6.74 1.91 -0.86
N LEU A 116 8.00 1.55 -0.59
CA LEU A 116 8.65 0.36 -1.15
C LEU A 116 8.00 -0.92 -0.63
N ALA A 117 7.79 -1.01 0.69
CA ALA A 117 7.11 -2.14 1.33
C ALA A 117 5.66 -2.29 0.81
N LEU A 118 4.93 -1.19 0.62
CA LEU A 118 3.61 -1.22 -0.01
C LEU A 118 3.65 -1.74 -1.46
N GLY A 119 4.64 -1.32 -2.25
CA GLY A 119 4.84 -1.82 -3.61
C GLY A 119 5.12 -3.32 -3.66
N ASP A 120 5.84 -3.83 -2.66
CA ASP A 120 6.14 -5.26 -2.48
C ASP A 120 5.00 -6.04 -1.77
N LYS A 121 3.90 -5.37 -1.40
CA LYS A 121 2.77 -5.92 -0.63
C LYS A 121 3.16 -6.44 0.77
N GLU A 122 4.27 -5.94 1.32
CA GLU A 122 4.76 -6.20 2.68
C GLU A 122 4.07 -5.25 3.68
N TYR A 123 2.76 -5.43 3.88
CA TYR A 123 1.93 -4.50 4.66
C TYR A 123 2.38 -4.35 6.13
N ASP A 124 2.79 -5.44 6.79
CA ASP A 124 3.26 -5.39 8.18
C ASP A 124 4.58 -4.62 8.32
N ALA A 125 5.48 -4.75 7.35
CA ALA A 125 6.71 -3.98 7.29
C ALA A 125 6.41 -2.50 7.06
N ALA A 126 5.51 -2.18 6.12
CA ALA A 126 5.06 -0.81 5.87
C ALA A 126 4.46 -0.16 7.12
N LYS A 127 3.61 -0.90 7.86
CA LYS A 127 3.02 -0.45 9.13
C LYS A 127 4.06 -0.23 10.21
N THR A 128 5.06 -1.09 10.30
CA THR A 128 6.17 -0.96 11.24
C THR A 128 7.03 0.26 10.94
N HIS A 129 7.38 0.48 9.67
CA HIS A 129 8.10 1.68 9.24
C HIS A 129 7.32 2.96 9.53
N MET A 130 6.00 2.96 9.30
CA MET A 130 5.17 4.13 9.56
C MET A 130 5.01 4.45 11.05
N ARG A 131 4.97 3.43 11.93
CA ARG A 131 5.04 3.63 13.38
C ARG A 131 6.34 4.31 13.80
N CYS A 132 7.48 3.85 13.26
CA CYS A 132 8.78 4.47 13.51
C CYS A 132 8.80 5.94 13.07
N VAL A 133 8.28 6.26 11.89
CA VAL A 133 8.13 7.64 11.40
C VAL A 133 7.28 8.46 12.37
N THR A 134 6.14 7.92 12.81
CA THR A 134 5.21 8.59 13.72
C THR A 134 5.87 8.93 15.05
N ASP A 135 6.62 7.99 15.65
CA ASP A 135 7.34 8.22 16.89
C ASP A 135 8.40 9.33 16.75
N LEU A 136 9.11 9.38 15.63
CA LEU A 136 10.10 10.41 15.35
C LEU A 136 9.45 11.78 15.15
N VAL A 137 8.34 11.81 14.41
CA VAL A 137 7.56 13.03 14.20
C VAL A 137 7.03 13.58 15.52
N ASN A 138 6.48 12.71 16.37
CA ASN A 138 6.00 13.10 17.70
C ASN A 138 7.12 13.62 18.61
N LYS A 139 8.28 12.96 18.61
CA LYS A 139 9.47 13.43 19.35
C LYS A 139 9.98 14.79 18.86
N ALA A 140 9.81 15.10 17.58
CA ALA A 140 10.18 16.39 17.01
C ALA A 140 9.16 17.51 17.26
N GLY A 141 8.04 17.23 17.96
CA GLY A 141 6.98 18.20 18.22
C GLY A 141 5.93 18.30 17.10
N GLY A 142 5.86 17.29 16.23
CA GLY A 142 4.85 17.17 15.17
C GLY A 142 5.43 17.37 13.77
N LEU A 143 4.59 17.11 12.76
CA LEU A 143 5.03 17.06 11.36
C LEU A 143 5.47 18.44 10.83
N GLN A 144 4.99 19.52 11.45
CA GLN A 144 5.33 20.89 11.07
C GLN A 144 6.79 21.26 11.38
N SER A 145 7.47 20.49 12.25
CA SER A 145 8.88 20.70 12.61
C SER A 145 9.85 20.37 11.49
N PHE A 146 9.40 19.71 10.42
CA PHE A 146 10.23 19.29 9.30
C PHE A 146 10.16 20.24 8.11
N GLY A 147 11.22 20.24 7.30
CA GLY A 147 11.22 20.89 5.99
C GLY A 147 10.07 20.42 5.09
N TYR A 148 9.64 21.29 4.15
CA TYR A 148 8.46 21.06 3.32
C TYR A 148 8.53 19.77 2.48
N THR A 149 9.69 19.44 1.92
CA THR A 149 9.89 18.20 1.16
C THR A 149 9.73 16.96 2.03
N GLN A 150 10.30 16.98 3.24
CA GLN A 150 10.21 15.88 4.21
C GLN A 150 8.78 15.73 4.73
N TRP A 151 8.13 16.83 5.13
CA TRP A 151 6.71 16.86 5.51
C TRP A 151 5.87 16.16 4.44
N ARG A 152 6.04 16.55 3.18
CA ARG A 152 5.27 16.03 2.03
C ARG A 152 5.49 14.54 1.82
N HIS A 153 6.74 14.09 1.75
CA HIS A 153 7.03 12.67 1.55
C HIS A 153 6.52 11.83 2.72
N THR A 154 6.63 12.32 3.95
CA THR A 154 6.15 11.61 5.13
C THR A 154 4.63 11.44 5.12
N ILE A 155 3.89 12.53 4.94
CA ILE A 155 2.43 12.50 5.02
C ILE A 155 1.79 11.69 3.90
N TRP A 156 2.31 11.79 2.67
CA TRP A 156 1.75 11.04 1.55
C TRP A 156 1.99 9.54 1.68
N ASN A 157 3.07 9.11 2.33
CA ASN A 157 3.31 7.70 2.59
C ASN A 157 2.40 7.15 3.70
N ASP A 158 2.10 7.95 4.73
CA ASP A 158 1.08 7.60 5.73
C ASP A 158 -0.32 7.45 5.09
N LEU A 159 -0.73 8.42 4.28
CA LEU A 159 -2.04 8.39 3.60
C LEU A 159 -2.19 7.22 2.63
N LYS A 160 -1.13 6.87 1.89
CA LYS A 160 -1.12 5.67 1.03
C LYS A 160 -1.28 4.40 1.84
N LEU A 161 -0.54 4.28 2.95
CA LEU A 161 -0.65 3.13 3.84
C LEU A 161 -2.06 3.02 4.43
N ALA A 162 -2.58 4.11 4.99
CA ALA A 162 -3.93 4.20 5.53
C ALA A 162 -4.99 3.81 4.49
N SER A 163 -4.86 4.28 3.25
CA SER A 163 -5.76 3.90 2.15
C SER A 163 -5.62 2.43 1.74
N ALA A 164 -4.39 1.91 1.65
CA ALA A 164 -4.15 0.51 1.29
C ALA A 164 -4.68 -0.48 2.34
N LEU A 165 -4.72 -0.05 3.60
CA LEU A 165 -5.23 -0.86 4.71
C LEU A 165 -6.69 -0.58 5.06
N LEU A 166 -7.29 0.50 4.53
CA LEU A 166 -8.57 1.05 4.97
C LEU A 166 -8.57 1.36 6.49
N GLU A 167 -7.46 1.91 6.97
CA GLU A 167 -7.22 2.30 8.37
C GLU A 167 -7.12 3.82 8.52
N ARG A 168 -7.11 4.30 9.77
CA ARG A 168 -6.84 5.72 10.06
C ARG A 168 -5.36 6.05 9.79
N PRO A 169 -5.04 7.25 9.26
CA PRO A 169 -3.66 7.74 9.19
C PRO A 169 -3.05 7.80 10.60
N MET A 170 -1.76 7.46 10.72
CA MET A 170 -1.06 7.48 12.00
C MET A 170 -0.65 8.88 12.43
N LEU A 171 -0.42 9.77 11.47
CA LEU A 171 -0.06 11.15 11.71
C LEU A 171 -1.29 12.03 11.85
N GLU A 172 -1.22 12.98 12.78
CA GLU A 172 -2.26 13.99 12.94
C GLU A 172 -2.39 14.88 11.71
N TYR A 173 -3.61 15.36 11.47
CA TYR A 173 -3.90 16.29 10.39
C TYR A 173 -3.22 17.64 10.61
N GLY A 174 -2.58 18.16 9.56
CA GLY A 174 -2.09 19.54 9.58
C GLY A 174 -1.60 20.02 8.24
N LEU A 175 -2.34 20.96 7.63
CA LEU A 175 -1.85 21.70 6.47
C LEU A 175 -0.60 22.51 6.81
N ARG A 176 0.24 22.75 5.82
CA ARG A 176 1.40 23.64 5.96
C ARG A 176 0.96 25.08 6.08
N MET A 177 1.61 25.83 6.97
CA MET A 177 1.35 27.26 7.15
C MET A 177 1.55 28.05 5.86
N GLU A 178 2.51 27.66 5.02
CA GLU A 178 2.78 28.31 3.74
C GLU A 178 1.67 28.10 2.71
N SER A 179 0.89 27.02 2.83
CA SER A 179 -0.19 26.70 1.89
C SER A 179 -1.59 26.96 2.47
N ILE A 180 -1.73 27.40 3.72
CA ILE A 180 -3.03 27.50 4.39
C ILE A 180 -4.00 28.47 3.70
N ASN A 181 -3.47 29.51 3.04
CA ASN A 181 -4.24 30.52 2.31
C ASN A 181 -4.30 30.24 0.81
N ALA A 182 -3.81 29.09 0.35
CA ALA A 182 -3.87 28.70 -1.05
C ALA A 182 -5.34 28.53 -1.49
N THR A 183 -5.68 29.07 -2.65
CA THR A 183 -7.04 29.02 -3.19
C THR A 183 -7.04 28.60 -4.66
N PHE A 184 -8.11 27.97 -5.10
CA PHE A 184 -8.35 27.68 -6.51
C PHE A 184 -8.77 28.94 -7.28
N PRO A 185 -8.70 28.93 -8.62
CA PRO A 185 -9.30 29.98 -9.45
C PRO A 185 -10.77 30.25 -9.06
N PRO A 186 -11.25 31.51 -9.09
CA PRO A 186 -12.64 31.85 -8.75
C PRO A 186 -13.69 31.09 -9.56
N GLU A 187 -13.44 30.84 -10.85
CA GLU A 187 -14.30 30.02 -11.71
C GLU A 187 -14.43 28.58 -11.21
N VAL A 188 -13.33 27.95 -10.78
CA VAL A 188 -13.31 26.60 -10.20
C VAL A 188 -14.10 26.59 -8.88
N ASN A 189 -13.88 27.57 -8.02
CA ASN A 189 -14.62 27.67 -6.75
C ASN A 189 -16.13 27.83 -6.96
N THR A 190 -16.53 28.69 -7.91
CA THR A 190 -17.95 28.96 -8.19
C THR A 190 -18.63 27.72 -8.76
N GLU A 191 -18.00 27.05 -9.72
CA GLU A 191 -18.58 25.87 -10.36
C GLU A 191 -18.57 24.65 -9.43
N ALA A 192 -17.50 24.44 -8.66
CA ALA A 192 -17.46 23.38 -7.65
C ALA A 192 -18.55 23.55 -6.60
N HIS A 193 -18.80 24.78 -6.13
CA HIS A 193 -19.89 25.06 -5.21
C HIS A 193 -21.24 24.67 -5.80
N ARG A 194 -21.51 25.10 -7.05
CA ARG A 194 -22.76 24.80 -7.77
C ARG A 194 -22.97 23.29 -7.90
N LEU A 195 -21.96 22.56 -8.38
CA LEU A 195 -22.01 21.12 -8.57
C LEU A 195 -22.16 20.37 -7.24
N THR A 196 -21.50 20.83 -6.18
CA THR A 196 -21.62 20.22 -4.85
C THR A 196 -23.05 20.28 -4.33
N LEU A 197 -23.72 21.43 -4.47
CA LEU A 197 -25.11 21.58 -4.05
C LEU A 197 -26.07 20.64 -4.81
N GLU A 198 -25.71 20.26 -6.04
CA GLU A 198 -26.42 19.25 -6.82
C GLU A 198 -26.10 17.84 -6.30
N THR A 199 -24.81 17.52 -6.15
CA THR A 199 -24.32 16.21 -5.69
C THR A 199 -24.87 15.82 -4.32
N ILE A 200 -24.83 16.72 -3.33
CA ILE A 200 -25.28 16.39 -1.96
C ILE A 200 -26.77 16.04 -1.87
N ARG A 201 -27.59 16.41 -2.86
CA ARG A 201 -29.01 16.06 -2.93
C ARG A 201 -29.25 14.66 -3.50
N MET A 202 -28.22 14.04 -4.06
CA MET A 202 -28.30 12.77 -4.77
C MET A 202 -27.62 11.61 -4.04
N ILE A 203 -26.77 11.91 -3.05
CA ILE A 203 -26.00 10.93 -2.28
C ILE A 203 -26.75 10.44 -1.03
N PRO A 204 -26.39 9.26 -0.47
CA PRO A 204 -26.92 8.80 0.80
C PRO A 204 -26.59 9.76 1.94
N THR A 205 -27.51 9.94 2.88
CA THR A 205 -27.27 10.63 4.16
C THR A 205 -26.95 9.61 5.26
N SER A 206 -25.96 9.87 6.10
CA SER A 206 -25.68 9.06 7.29
C SER A 206 -25.16 9.90 8.44
N GLU A 207 -25.09 9.31 9.64
CA GLU A 207 -24.45 9.94 10.80
C GLU A 207 -22.94 10.10 10.61
N THR A 208 -22.31 9.19 9.85
CA THR A 208 -20.88 9.25 9.52
C THR A 208 -20.54 10.32 8.49
N LEU A 209 -21.43 10.56 7.52
CA LEU A 209 -21.25 11.56 6.47
C LEU A 209 -22.27 12.70 6.68
N THR A 210 -21.98 13.57 7.65
CA THR A 210 -22.83 14.73 7.95
C THR A 210 -22.96 15.65 6.72
N SER A 211 -23.98 16.51 6.69
CA SER A 211 -24.17 17.44 5.57
C SER A 211 -22.98 18.40 5.38
N GLU A 212 -22.34 18.81 6.47
CA GLU A 212 -21.15 19.67 6.44
C GLU A 212 -19.94 18.93 5.85
N LEU A 213 -19.67 17.71 6.35
CA LEU A 213 -18.58 16.88 5.83
C LEU A 213 -18.81 16.51 4.36
N SER A 214 -20.04 16.15 4.00
CA SER A 214 -20.45 15.85 2.62
C SER A 214 -20.17 17.04 1.71
N TYR A 215 -20.56 18.24 2.13
CA TYR A 215 -20.34 19.46 1.36
C TYR A 215 -18.84 19.76 1.19
N ASP A 216 -18.05 19.76 2.27
CA ASP A 216 -16.61 20.04 2.18
C ASP A 216 -15.89 19.02 1.29
N LEU A 217 -16.18 17.73 1.48
CA LEU A 217 -15.60 16.63 0.70
C LEU A 217 -15.91 16.76 -0.79
N PHE A 218 -17.18 16.87 -1.17
CA PHE A 218 -17.58 16.92 -2.58
C PHE A 218 -17.18 18.26 -3.23
N ASN A 219 -17.18 19.37 -2.49
CA ASN A 219 -16.67 20.63 -2.99
C ASN A 219 -15.19 20.55 -3.35
N ARG A 220 -14.37 19.95 -2.49
CA ARG A 220 -12.94 19.74 -2.77
C ARG A 220 -12.72 18.76 -3.94
N LEU A 221 -13.48 17.67 -4.00
CA LEU A 221 -13.40 16.71 -5.12
C LEU A 221 -13.76 17.35 -6.46
N HIS A 222 -14.81 18.19 -6.48
CA HIS A 222 -15.17 18.97 -7.67
C HIS A 222 -14.08 19.97 -8.03
N GLN A 223 -13.53 20.70 -7.06
CA GLN A 223 -12.40 21.61 -7.29
C GLN A 223 -11.22 20.86 -7.94
N VAL A 224 -10.81 19.72 -7.36
CA VAL A 224 -9.76 18.85 -7.89
C VAL A 224 -10.08 18.42 -9.32
N SER A 225 -11.27 17.90 -9.58
CA SER A 225 -11.66 17.42 -10.92
C SER A 225 -11.63 18.55 -11.95
N LEU A 226 -12.25 19.69 -11.63
CA LEU A 226 -12.31 20.85 -12.53
C LEU A 226 -10.95 21.43 -12.88
N THR A 227 -9.95 21.30 -12.00
CA THR A 227 -8.59 21.79 -12.32
C THR A 227 -7.95 21.10 -13.51
N PHE A 228 -8.33 19.86 -13.82
CA PHE A 228 -7.80 19.15 -14.98
C PHE A 228 -8.37 19.68 -16.30
N ASP A 229 -9.51 20.37 -16.25
CA ASP A 229 -10.16 21.02 -17.40
C ASP A 229 -9.99 22.55 -17.40
N THR A 230 -9.29 23.09 -16.39
CA THR A 230 -9.03 24.52 -16.21
C THR A 230 -7.54 24.83 -16.33
N THR A 231 -7.19 26.03 -16.79
CA THR A 231 -5.79 26.47 -16.86
C THR A 231 -5.34 27.02 -15.50
N LEU A 232 -4.34 26.40 -14.88
CA LEU A 232 -3.72 26.88 -13.65
C LEU A 232 -2.46 27.69 -13.97
N SER A 233 -2.40 28.93 -13.47
CA SER A 233 -1.33 29.87 -13.78
C SER A 233 -0.54 30.36 -12.55
N GLN A 234 -1.08 30.23 -11.34
CA GLN A 234 -0.48 30.75 -10.12
C GLN A 234 -0.10 29.63 -9.16
N GLU A 235 1.04 29.78 -8.47
CA GLU A 235 1.54 28.83 -7.47
C GLU A 235 0.51 28.48 -6.39
N ALA A 236 -0.29 29.46 -5.95
CA ALA A 236 -1.37 29.27 -5.00
C ALA A 236 -2.41 28.24 -5.48
N HIS A 237 -2.68 28.15 -6.78
CA HIS A 237 -3.62 27.16 -7.32
C HIS A 237 -3.08 25.74 -7.19
N PHE A 238 -1.77 25.55 -7.42
CA PHE A 238 -1.11 24.25 -7.29
C PHE A 238 -1.08 23.78 -5.82
N MET A 239 -0.81 24.70 -4.90
CA MET A 239 -0.86 24.43 -3.47
C MET A 239 -2.29 24.11 -2.99
N ALA A 240 -3.30 24.82 -3.52
CA ALA A 240 -4.70 24.57 -3.18
C ALA A 240 -5.13 23.16 -3.61
N PHE A 241 -4.70 22.73 -4.79
CA PHE A 241 -4.94 21.38 -5.30
C PHE A 241 -4.28 20.30 -4.42
N GLU A 242 -3.01 20.46 -4.06
CA GLU A 242 -2.33 19.51 -3.16
C GLU A 242 -3.00 19.44 -1.79
N ASN A 243 -3.34 20.60 -1.20
CA ASN A 243 -4.05 20.67 0.07
C ASN A 243 -5.41 19.96 -0.02
N ALA A 244 -6.16 20.19 -1.10
CA ALA A 244 -7.46 19.56 -1.30
C ALA A 244 -7.35 18.04 -1.32
N LEU A 245 -6.41 17.48 -2.08
CA LEU A 245 -6.20 16.02 -2.12
C LEU A 245 -5.79 15.47 -0.76
N TYR A 246 -4.87 16.14 -0.06
CA TYR A 246 -4.46 15.74 1.28
C TYR A 246 -5.67 15.68 2.23
N THR A 247 -6.47 16.76 2.28
CA THR A 247 -7.66 16.85 3.12
C THR A 247 -8.69 15.78 2.75
N ILE A 248 -8.97 15.59 1.46
CA ILE A 248 -9.91 14.57 0.97
C ILE A 248 -9.47 13.18 1.43
N VAL A 249 -8.24 12.77 1.14
CA VAL A 249 -7.77 11.42 1.49
C VAL A 249 -7.77 11.22 3.00
N TYR A 250 -7.32 12.21 3.78
CA TYR A 250 -7.33 12.14 5.24
C TYR A 250 -8.75 11.96 5.80
N GLN A 251 -9.72 12.76 5.32
CA GLN A 251 -11.13 12.66 5.74
C GLN A 251 -11.73 11.31 5.37
N LEU A 252 -11.49 10.83 4.14
CA LEU A 252 -12.02 9.57 3.66
C LEU A 252 -11.43 8.37 4.42
N CYS A 253 -10.12 8.37 4.70
CA CYS A 253 -9.48 7.32 5.51
C CYS A 253 -10.07 7.25 6.92
N ASN A 254 -10.30 8.39 7.56
CA ASN A 254 -10.95 8.40 8.87
C ASN A 254 -12.39 7.91 8.81
N SER A 255 -13.13 8.27 7.75
CA SER A 255 -14.54 7.89 7.59
C SER A 255 -14.72 6.39 7.34
N ILE A 256 -13.84 5.76 6.56
CA ILE A 256 -13.93 4.32 6.24
C ILE A 256 -13.38 3.42 7.35
N ALA A 257 -12.42 3.90 8.14
CA ALA A 257 -11.81 3.09 9.19
C ALA A 257 -12.83 2.66 10.26
N ASP A 258 -13.85 3.48 10.51
CA ASP A 258 -14.91 3.19 11.49
C ASP A 258 -15.87 2.08 11.02
N SER A 259 -15.93 1.80 9.72
CA SER A 259 -16.78 0.75 9.15
C SER A 259 -16.02 -0.51 8.73
N GLN A 260 -14.69 -0.53 8.89
CA GLN A 260 -13.84 -1.65 8.48
C GLN A 260 -14.19 -2.96 9.23
N SER A 261 -14.60 -2.87 10.50
CA SER A 261 -15.01 -4.04 11.29
C SER A 261 -16.35 -4.64 10.86
N ASN A 262 -17.15 -3.91 10.07
CA ASN A 262 -18.44 -4.38 9.61
C ASN A 262 -18.25 -5.35 8.44
N THR A 263 -18.90 -6.51 8.51
CA THR A 263 -18.88 -7.49 7.42
C THR A 263 -19.61 -6.96 6.18
N GLU A 264 -20.63 -6.12 6.37
CA GLU A 264 -21.39 -5.51 5.29
C GLU A 264 -20.82 -4.15 4.88
N CYS A 265 -20.79 -3.90 3.56
CA CYS A 265 -20.45 -2.61 2.98
C CYS A 265 -21.75 -1.81 2.79
N SER A 266 -21.95 -0.74 3.56
CA SER A 266 -23.14 0.11 3.49
C SER A 266 -23.14 1.02 2.27
N ALA A 267 -24.28 1.64 1.94
CA ALA A 267 -24.36 2.63 0.85
C ALA A 267 -23.39 3.81 1.07
N THR A 268 -23.22 4.25 2.33
CA THR A 268 -22.25 5.29 2.70
C THR A 268 -20.81 4.80 2.49
N ASP A 269 -20.49 3.56 2.87
CA ASP A 269 -19.15 3.00 2.64
C ASP A 269 -18.83 2.95 1.15
N MET A 270 -19.78 2.52 0.33
CA MET A 270 -19.62 2.49 -1.12
C MET A 270 -19.38 3.89 -1.68
N LEU A 271 -20.07 4.92 -1.17
CA LEU A 271 -19.85 6.31 -1.56
C LEU A 271 -18.44 6.80 -1.18
N ILE A 272 -18.01 6.53 0.06
CA ILE A 272 -16.68 6.90 0.56
C ILE A 272 -15.58 6.21 -0.26
N LEU A 273 -15.74 4.91 -0.56
CA LEU A 273 -14.80 4.15 -1.39
C LEU A 273 -14.78 4.67 -2.83
N GLY A 274 -15.93 5.01 -3.41
CA GLY A 274 -16.02 5.64 -4.74
C GLY A 274 -15.30 7.00 -4.78
N ALA A 275 -15.45 7.81 -3.74
CA ALA A 275 -14.71 9.07 -3.58
C ALA A 275 -13.20 8.85 -3.42
N GLN A 276 -12.77 7.81 -2.68
CA GLN A 276 -11.35 7.46 -2.57
C GLN A 276 -10.79 7.02 -3.92
N LEU A 277 -11.50 6.18 -4.67
CA LEU A 277 -11.10 5.75 -6.02
C LEU A 277 -10.97 6.94 -6.97
N CYS A 278 -11.93 7.86 -6.97
CA CYS A 278 -11.88 9.10 -7.75
C CYS A 278 -10.63 9.93 -7.41
N THR A 279 -10.37 10.12 -6.11
CA THR A 279 -9.21 10.88 -5.60
C THR A 279 -7.89 10.24 -6.04
N TRP A 280 -7.75 8.92 -5.85
CA TRP A 280 -6.54 8.20 -6.21
C TRP A 280 -6.34 8.11 -7.73
N THR A 281 -7.40 8.14 -8.53
CA THR A 281 -7.32 8.21 -10.00
C THR A 281 -6.82 9.57 -10.48
N CYS A 282 -7.12 10.65 -9.75
CA CYS A 282 -6.55 11.97 -10.02
C CYS A 282 -5.06 12.07 -9.63
N MET A 283 -4.56 11.17 -8.78
CA MET A 283 -3.23 11.26 -8.16
C MET A 283 -2.04 10.98 -9.10
N PRO A 284 -2.05 10.01 -10.04
CA PRO A 284 -0.96 9.77 -10.98
C PRO A 284 -0.53 11.00 -11.80
N SER A 285 -1.45 11.93 -12.03
CA SER A 285 -1.17 13.21 -12.70
C SER A 285 -0.24 14.12 -11.89
N LEU A 286 0.05 13.78 -10.63
CA LEU A 286 0.85 14.56 -9.70
C LEU A 286 2.28 14.12 -9.55
N VAL A 287 2.70 12.99 -10.12
CA VAL A 287 4.04 12.48 -9.82
C VAL A 287 4.72 11.91 -11.05
N ASN A 288 5.87 12.49 -11.39
CA ASN A 288 6.73 12.05 -12.49
C ASN A 288 7.44 10.69 -12.21
N MET A 289 7.16 10.05 -11.06
CA MET A 289 7.59 8.71 -10.69
C MET A 289 6.50 7.65 -10.95
N ARG A 290 5.91 7.74 -12.14
CA ARG A 290 4.73 6.99 -12.58
C ARG A 290 4.77 5.49 -12.30
N ALA A 291 5.92 4.83 -12.43
CA ALA A 291 6.01 3.37 -12.25
C ALA A 291 5.78 2.91 -10.79
N LEU A 292 6.54 3.45 -9.83
CA LEU A 292 6.38 3.11 -8.41
C LEU A 292 5.03 3.57 -7.86
N PHE A 293 4.61 4.77 -8.26
CA PHE A 293 3.30 5.29 -7.87
C PHE A 293 2.18 4.40 -8.41
N ASN A 294 2.23 3.97 -9.67
CA ASN A 294 1.20 3.09 -10.22
C ASN A 294 1.12 1.74 -9.50
N THR A 295 2.24 1.11 -9.11
CA THR A 295 2.20 -0.14 -8.35
C THR A 295 1.47 0.03 -7.01
N VAL A 296 1.76 1.10 -6.28
CA VAL A 296 1.13 1.37 -4.98
C VAL A 296 -0.32 1.82 -5.14
N ILE A 297 -0.62 2.66 -6.14
CA ILE A 297 -2.00 3.06 -6.45
C ILE A 297 -2.84 1.84 -6.85
N ASN A 298 -2.30 0.93 -7.65
CA ASN A 298 -2.99 -0.31 -7.99
C ASN A 298 -3.26 -1.14 -6.73
N ALA A 299 -2.30 -1.28 -5.81
CA ALA A 299 -2.52 -1.98 -4.55
C ALA A 299 -3.63 -1.34 -3.69
N ILE A 300 -3.66 0.00 -3.62
CA ILE A 300 -4.71 0.77 -2.94
C ILE A 300 -6.08 0.53 -3.59
N GLN A 301 -6.16 0.71 -4.91
CA GLN A 301 -7.39 0.52 -5.69
C GLN A 301 -7.91 -0.92 -5.56
N SER A 302 -7.02 -1.91 -5.62
CA SER A 302 -7.33 -3.33 -5.44
C SER A 302 -8.09 -3.59 -4.13
N LYS A 303 -7.62 -3.04 -3.00
CA LYS A 303 -8.30 -3.20 -1.71
C LYS A 303 -9.68 -2.55 -1.70
N MET A 304 -9.81 -1.36 -2.28
CA MET A 304 -11.07 -0.61 -2.37
C MET A 304 -12.09 -1.34 -3.26
N VAL A 305 -11.66 -1.81 -4.43
CA VAL A 305 -12.49 -2.59 -5.36
C VAL A 305 -12.99 -3.86 -4.69
N TYR A 306 -12.14 -4.58 -3.96
CA TYR A 306 -12.58 -5.75 -3.20
C TYR A 306 -13.66 -5.42 -2.15
N ARG A 307 -13.49 -4.32 -1.40
CA ARG A 307 -14.47 -3.89 -0.40
C ARG A 307 -15.79 -3.44 -1.04
N LEU A 308 -15.74 -2.76 -2.19
CA LEU A 308 -16.91 -2.37 -2.98
C LEU A 308 -17.64 -3.59 -3.55
N TRP A 309 -16.89 -4.61 -4.01
CA TRP A 309 -17.47 -5.84 -4.56
C TRP A 309 -18.31 -6.57 -3.51
N ASN A 310 -17.86 -6.62 -2.25
CA ASN A 310 -18.65 -7.16 -1.14
C ASN A 310 -19.96 -6.39 -0.86
N GLY A 311 -20.11 -5.17 -1.40
CA GLY A 311 -21.33 -4.37 -1.37
C GLY A 311 -22.30 -4.62 -2.53
N LEU A 312 -21.88 -5.35 -3.58
CA LEU A 312 -22.72 -5.66 -4.75
C LEU A 312 -23.74 -6.77 -4.47
N LYS A 313 -24.64 -6.52 -3.52
CA LYS A 313 -25.74 -7.43 -3.18
C LYS A 313 -26.79 -7.46 -4.31
N PRO A 314 -27.53 -8.57 -4.50
CA PRO A 314 -28.55 -8.67 -5.55
C PRO A 314 -29.63 -7.58 -5.50
N ASP A 315 -29.92 -7.04 -4.31
CA ASP A 315 -30.92 -6.01 -4.07
C ASP A 315 -30.33 -4.59 -3.92
N LEU A 316 -29.03 -4.40 -4.20
CA LEU A 316 -28.32 -3.13 -4.06
C LEU A 316 -29.05 -1.96 -4.72
N ILE A 317 -29.56 -2.14 -5.95
CA ILE A 317 -30.25 -1.08 -6.70
C ILE A 317 -31.49 -0.58 -5.94
N LEU A 318 -32.30 -1.52 -5.43
CA LEU A 318 -33.53 -1.21 -4.68
C LEU A 318 -33.19 -0.58 -3.32
N GLN A 319 -32.17 -1.11 -2.64
CA GLN A 319 -31.69 -0.54 -1.39
C GLN A 319 -31.16 0.89 -1.58
N TRP A 320 -30.42 1.14 -2.66
CA TRP A 320 -29.89 2.47 -2.97
C TRP A 320 -30.99 3.47 -3.25
N GLU A 321 -32.00 3.11 -4.06
CA GLU A 321 -33.15 3.97 -4.35
C GLU A 321 -33.93 4.39 -3.10
N SER A 322 -33.89 3.58 -2.03
CA SER A 322 -34.52 3.93 -0.76
C SER A 322 -33.78 5.00 0.04
N THR A 323 -32.51 5.27 -0.29
CA THR A 323 -31.62 6.17 0.48
C THR A 323 -31.04 7.32 -0.35
N ALA A 324 -30.95 7.18 -1.67
CA ALA A 324 -30.25 8.08 -2.57
C ALA A 324 -30.74 7.97 -4.01
N LYS A 325 -30.29 8.88 -4.89
CA LYS A 325 -30.58 8.82 -6.33
C LYS A 325 -29.66 7.81 -7.01
N LEU A 326 -30.17 7.09 -8.01
CA LEU A 326 -29.38 6.10 -8.77
C LEU A 326 -28.20 6.72 -9.50
N ASP A 327 -28.26 8.01 -9.84
CA ASP A 327 -27.16 8.76 -10.45
C ASP A 327 -25.89 8.70 -9.59
N SER A 328 -26.02 8.73 -8.26
CA SER A 328 -24.87 8.62 -7.35
C SER A 328 -24.33 7.19 -7.28
N LEU A 329 -25.19 6.18 -7.36
CA LEU A 329 -24.75 4.79 -7.50
C LEU A 329 -24.01 4.58 -8.81
N LEU A 330 -24.53 5.14 -9.91
CA LEU A 330 -23.88 5.06 -11.23
C LEU A 330 -22.47 5.64 -11.17
N TRP A 331 -22.29 6.81 -10.54
CA TRP A 331 -20.97 7.39 -10.38
C TRP A 331 -20.03 6.51 -9.53
N VAL A 332 -20.50 5.94 -8.41
CA VAL A 332 -19.71 5.01 -7.59
C VAL A 332 -19.29 3.78 -8.40
N LEU A 333 -20.24 3.17 -9.12
CA LEU A 333 -19.99 2.01 -9.96
C LEU A 333 -19.07 2.33 -11.14
N PHE A 334 -19.13 3.53 -11.70
CA PHE A 334 -18.19 4.00 -12.71
C PHE A 334 -16.75 4.03 -12.17
N GLN A 335 -16.54 4.62 -10.98
CA GLN A 335 -15.21 4.66 -10.35
C GLN A 335 -14.70 3.24 -10.05
N ALA A 336 -15.58 2.39 -9.50
CA ALA A 336 -15.25 1.01 -9.16
C ALA A 336 -14.92 0.15 -10.38
N SER A 337 -15.73 0.23 -11.43
CA SER A 337 -15.54 -0.54 -12.66
C SER A 337 -14.27 -0.12 -13.40
N SER A 338 -14.01 1.19 -13.48
CA SER A 338 -12.80 1.72 -14.11
C SER A 338 -11.54 1.24 -13.37
N ALA A 339 -11.56 1.30 -12.03
CA ALA A 339 -10.48 0.76 -11.21
C ALA A 339 -10.34 -0.77 -11.37
N ALA A 340 -11.44 -1.51 -11.41
CA ALA A 340 -11.42 -2.97 -11.59
C ALA A 340 -10.82 -3.37 -12.94
N ILE A 341 -11.18 -2.70 -14.04
CA ILE A 341 -10.59 -2.93 -15.37
C ILE A 341 -9.08 -2.71 -15.32
N ASN A 342 -8.63 -1.62 -14.70
CA ASN A 342 -7.22 -1.31 -14.54
C ASN A 342 -6.48 -2.39 -13.73
N VAL A 343 -7.06 -2.87 -12.62
CA VAL A 343 -6.50 -3.96 -11.81
C VAL A 343 -6.35 -5.25 -12.62
N VAL A 344 -7.38 -5.69 -13.36
CA VAL A 344 -7.28 -6.88 -14.24
C VAL A 344 -6.20 -6.70 -15.29
N SER A 345 -6.18 -5.55 -15.97
CA SER A 345 -5.24 -5.28 -17.06
C SER A 345 -3.78 -5.25 -16.60
N SER A 346 -3.54 -4.94 -15.32
CA SER A 346 -2.21 -4.92 -14.71
C SER A 346 -1.66 -6.31 -14.37
N GLY A 347 -2.45 -7.37 -14.56
CA GLY A 347 -2.04 -8.76 -14.31
C GLY A 347 -2.10 -9.18 -12.84
N GLU A 348 -2.87 -8.47 -12.01
CA GLU A 348 -3.12 -8.88 -10.62
C GLU A 348 -3.94 -10.17 -10.59
N THR A 349 -3.35 -11.26 -10.06
CA THR A 349 -3.94 -12.60 -10.11
C THR A 349 -5.00 -12.88 -9.03
N TRP A 350 -5.12 -12.00 -8.03
CA TRP A 350 -6.05 -12.20 -6.91
C TRP A 350 -7.50 -11.87 -7.27
N MET A 351 -7.75 -11.13 -8.37
CA MET A 351 -9.09 -10.74 -8.78
C MET A 351 -9.65 -11.65 -9.87
N PRO A 352 -10.46 -12.66 -9.52
CA PRO A 352 -11.22 -13.46 -10.47
C PRO A 352 -12.03 -12.63 -11.48
N SER A 353 -12.14 -13.13 -12.71
CA SER A 353 -12.92 -12.50 -13.78
C SER A 353 -14.38 -12.22 -13.38
N TYR A 354 -15.00 -13.08 -12.56
CA TYR A 354 -16.38 -12.89 -12.13
C TYR A 354 -16.60 -11.61 -11.30
N MET A 355 -15.58 -11.10 -10.62
CA MET A 355 -15.71 -9.84 -9.86
C MET A 355 -15.85 -8.66 -10.80
N LEU A 356 -15.02 -8.61 -11.86
CA LEU A 356 -15.16 -7.60 -12.90
C LEU A 356 -16.54 -7.69 -13.57
N GLU A 357 -16.98 -8.90 -13.94
CA GLU A 357 -18.31 -9.12 -14.51
C GLU A 357 -19.44 -8.64 -13.60
N SER A 358 -19.29 -8.79 -12.28
CA SER A 358 -20.27 -8.28 -11.30
C SER A 358 -20.39 -6.76 -11.39
N PHE A 359 -19.27 -6.04 -11.41
CA PHE A 359 -19.27 -4.58 -11.57
C PHE A 359 -19.87 -4.14 -12.90
N LEU A 360 -19.46 -4.77 -14.01
CA LEU A 360 -19.99 -4.43 -15.34
C LEU A 360 -21.50 -4.69 -15.43
N THR A 361 -21.96 -5.82 -14.91
CA THR A 361 -23.38 -6.21 -14.91
C THR A 361 -24.21 -5.23 -14.07
N THR A 362 -23.79 -4.91 -12.86
CA THR A 362 -24.52 -3.96 -12.00
C THR A 362 -24.52 -2.55 -12.60
N THR A 363 -23.39 -2.09 -13.16
CA THR A 363 -23.30 -0.78 -13.84
C THR A 363 -24.26 -0.71 -15.02
N ARG A 364 -24.33 -1.77 -15.83
CA ARG A 364 -25.27 -1.87 -16.94
C ARG A 364 -26.72 -1.83 -16.47
N GLN A 365 -27.07 -2.56 -15.41
CA GLN A 365 -28.42 -2.56 -14.85
C GLN A 365 -28.85 -1.17 -14.35
N VAL A 366 -27.96 -0.44 -13.66
CA VAL A 366 -28.22 0.93 -13.21
C VAL A 366 -28.38 1.88 -14.41
N THR A 367 -27.52 1.75 -15.43
CA THR A 367 -27.58 2.53 -16.67
C THR A 367 -28.92 2.34 -17.39
N MET A 368 -29.37 1.09 -17.54
CA MET A 368 -30.67 0.76 -18.13
C MET A 368 -31.84 1.29 -17.30
N ARG A 369 -31.77 1.21 -15.97
CA ARG A 369 -32.81 1.70 -15.06
C ARG A 369 -32.93 3.23 -15.10
N LEU A 370 -31.83 3.93 -15.31
CA LEU A 370 -31.77 5.38 -15.55
C LEU A 370 -32.18 5.78 -16.98
N GLN A 371 -32.52 4.83 -17.85
CA GLN A 371 -32.88 5.07 -19.26
C GLN A 371 -31.78 5.80 -20.05
N ILE A 372 -30.52 5.50 -19.74
CA ILE A 372 -29.38 6.05 -20.45
C ILE A 372 -29.12 5.18 -21.68
N HIS A 373 -29.28 5.76 -22.87
CA HIS A 373 -29.23 5.04 -24.15
C HIS A 373 -28.06 5.45 -25.05
N SER A 374 -27.25 6.41 -24.61
CA SER A 374 -26.10 6.88 -25.37
C SER A 374 -24.92 7.20 -24.47
N LEU A 375 -23.71 7.09 -25.00
CA LEU A 375 -22.49 7.53 -24.33
C LEU A 375 -22.57 9.00 -23.90
N ALA A 376 -23.19 9.86 -24.72
CA ALA A 376 -23.34 11.28 -24.41
C ALA A 376 -24.24 11.52 -23.19
N ASP A 377 -25.30 10.72 -23.03
CA ASP A 377 -26.17 10.79 -21.85
C ASP A 377 -25.47 10.21 -20.62
N PHE A 378 -24.71 9.13 -20.79
CA PHE A 378 -23.90 8.54 -19.73
C PHE A 378 -22.85 9.52 -19.18
N GLU A 379 -22.08 10.15 -20.07
CA GLU A 379 -21.13 11.21 -19.71
C GLU A 379 -21.83 12.40 -19.02
N ARG A 380 -23.02 12.79 -19.51
CA ARG A 380 -23.77 13.90 -18.90
C ARG A 380 -24.17 13.59 -17.46
N THR A 381 -24.65 12.38 -17.19
CA THR A 381 -25.01 11.96 -15.83
C THR A 381 -23.79 11.94 -14.91
N LEU A 382 -22.64 11.45 -15.38
CA LEU A 382 -21.40 11.45 -14.59
C LEU A 382 -20.90 12.85 -14.25
N ARG A 383 -21.12 13.85 -15.13
CA ARG A 383 -20.69 15.25 -14.92
C ARG A 383 -21.41 15.99 -13.79
N SER A 384 -22.53 15.47 -13.27
CA SER A 384 -23.17 15.99 -12.04
C SER A 384 -22.42 15.59 -10.75
N PHE A 385 -21.39 14.76 -10.87
CA PHE A 385 -20.50 14.31 -9.80
C PHE A 385 -19.04 14.70 -10.14
N PRO A 386 -18.09 14.56 -9.21
CA PRO A 386 -16.69 14.87 -9.50
C PRO A 386 -16.20 14.09 -10.71
N TYR A 387 -15.94 14.83 -11.79
CA TYR A 387 -15.61 14.31 -13.11
C TYR A 387 -14.76 15.32 -13.88
N SER A 388 -13.82 14.81 -14.67
CA SER A 388 -13.03 15.57 -15.61
C SER A 388 -12.87 14.79 -16.89
N GLU A 389 -13.05 15.46 -18.03
CA GLU A 389 -12.85 14.84 -19.34
C GLU A 389 -11.39 14.39 -19.52
N ASN A 390 -10.44 15.19 -19.03
CA ASN A 390 -9.02 14.95 -19.18
C ASN A 390 -8.46 13.83 -18.29
N VAL A 391 -9.25 13.35 -17.32
CA VAL A 391 -8.87 12.24 -16.43
C VAL A 391 -9.71 11.00 -16.74
N PHE A 392 -11.02 11.15 -16.82
CA PHE A 392 -11.97 10.05 -16.86
C PHE A 392 -12.61 9.81 -18.24
N GLY A 393 -12.32 10.65 -19.25
CA GLY A 393 -12.94 10.53 -20.57
C GLY A 393 -12.63 9.21 -21.27
N ASP A 394 -11.37 8.75 -21.22
CA ASP A 394 -10.97 7.46 -21.81
C ASP A 394 -11.57 6.28 -21.03
N ASP A 395 -11.57 6.35 -19.70
CA ASP A 395 -12.20 5.33 -18.84
C ASP A 395 -13.71 5.23 -19.08
N CYS A 396 -14.38 6.36 -19.28
CA CYS A 396 -15.80 6.44 -19.61
C CYS A 396 -16.12 5.72 -20.94
N ARG A 397 -15.36 6.03 -21.99
CA ARG A 397 -15.51 5.37 -23.31
C ARG A 397 -15.20 3.88 -23.24
N MET A 398 -14.14 3.51 -22.52
CA MET A 398 -13.75 2.13 -22.31
C MET A 398 -14.86 1.35 -21.60
N LEU A 399 -15.36 1.87 -20.48
CA LEU A 399 -16.41 1.21 -19.70
C LEU A 399 -17.71 1.06 -20.51
N TRP A 400 -18.11 2.10 -21.23
CA TRP A 400 -19.29 2.07 -22.10
C TRP A 400 -19.21 0.93 -23.13
N SER A 401 -18.05 0.76 -23.75
CA SER A 401 -17.80 -0.32 -24.71
C SER A 401 -17.79 -1.70 -24.04
N GLN A 402 -17.15 -1.83 -22.87
CA GLN A 402 -17.11 -3.07 -22.09
C GLN A 402 -18.50 -3.52 -21.58
N MET A 403 -19.43 -2.59 -21.36
CA MET A 403 -20.82 -2.92 -21.02
C MET A 403 -21.61 -3.47 -22.21
N GLY A 404 -21.07 -3.39 -23.44
CA GLY A 404 -21.72 -3.85 -24.66
C GLY A 404 -22.96 -3.03 -25.03
N LEU A 405 -22.92 -1.71 -24.78
CA LEU A 405 -24.02 -0.78 -25.06
C LEU A 405 -23.87 -0.02 -26.40
N ASP A 406 -22.78 -0.26 -27.13
CA ASP A 406 -22.51 0.32 -28.45
C ASP A 406 -23.43 -0.24 -29.56
N ASP A 407 -23.94 -1.46 -29.38
CA ASP A 407 -24.83 -2.11 -30.35
C ASP A 407 -26.30 -1.77 -30.08
N SER A 408 -26.78 -0.71 -30.74
CA SER A 408 -28.20 -0.35 -30.84
C SER A 408 -29.08 -1.38 -31.59
N GLY A 409 -28.62 -2.64 -31.71
CA GLY A 409 -29.26 -3.71 -32.50
C GLY A 409 -30.01 -4.77 -31.69
N MET A 410 -30.06 -4.68 -30.35
CA MET A 410 -30.68 -5.70 -29.48
C MET A 410 -31.78 -5.14 -28.56
N ILE A 411 -32.36 -3.98 -28.88
CA ILE A 411 -33.56 -3.47 -28.19
C ILE A 411 -34.81 -3.85 -29.00
N ASP A 412 -35.00 -5.14 -29.25
CA ASP A 412 -36.29 -5.64 -29.76
C ASP A 412 -36.54 -7.08 -29.30
N GLY A 413 -36.41 -7.31 -28.00
CA GLY A 413 -36.78 -8.58 -27.41
C GLY A 413 -36.23 -8.78 -26.01
N MET A 414 -36.84 -8.16 -24.99
CA MET A 414 -36.94 -8.80 -23.68
C MET A 414 -38.02 -8.14 -22.79
N VAL A 415 -39.18 -8.80 -22.84
CA VAL A 415 -40.13 -9.18 -21.78
C VAL A 415 -40.22 -8.31 -20.49
N SER A 416 -41.47 -7.91 -20.23
CA SER A 416 -42.02 -7.28 -19.02
C SER A 416 -41.62 -7.94 -17.68
N PRO A 417 -41.57 -7.20 -16.54
CA PRO A 417 -40.91 -7.62 -15.29
C PRO A 417 -41.56 -8.75 -14.46
N ASN A 418 -42.50 -9.55 -14.99
CA ASN A 418 -43.32 -10.46 -14.19
C ASN A 418 -43.02 -11.96 -14.32
N SER A 419 -41.86 -12.36 -14.87
CA SER A 419 -41.59 -13.80 -15.06
C SER A 419 -40.13 -14.18 -14.83
N VAL A 420 -39.65 -14.10 -13.59
CA VAL A 420 -38.53 -14.93 -13.13
C VAL A 420 -38.83 -15.41 -11.72
N ILE A 421 -39.69 -16.43 -11.62
CA ILE A 421 -39.81 -17.28 -10.44
C ILE A 421 -39.73 -18.72 -10.97
N VAL A 422 -38.72 -19.45 -10.48
CA VAL A 422 -38.53 -20.91 -10.53
C VAL A 422 -38.11 -21.47 -11.90
N GLU A 423 -36.81 -21.77 -12.04
CA GLU A 423 -36.34 -23.11 -12.38
C GLU A 423 -34.83 -23.21 -12.15
N GLU A 424 -34.47 -23.61 -10.93
CA GLU A 424 -33.20 -24.27 -10.64
C GLU A 424 -33.44 -25.79 -10.74
N ILE A 425 -32.42 -26.53 -11.18
CA ILE A 425 -32.33 -28.00 -11.19
C ILE A 425 -32.97 -28.69 -12.40
N SER A 426 -32.17 -28.93 -13.46
CA SER A 426 -32.00 -30.27 -14.05
C SER A 426 -30.99 -30.30 -15.20
N LEU A 427 -30.09 -31.30 -15.11
CA LEU A 427 -29.34 -31.99 -16.18
C LEU A 427 -27.84 -31.66 -16.35
N LYS A 428 -27.06 -32.47 -15.61
CA LYS A 428 -25.72 -32.94 -15.96
C LYS A 428 -25.69 -33.74 -17.28
N TYR A 429 -24.51 -33.74 -17.89
CA TYR A 429 -23.94 -34.69 -18.87
C TYR A 429 -24.41 -34.64 -20.33
N LYS A 430 -23.53 -34.14 -21.23
CA LYS A 430 -23.01 -34.96 -22.36
C LYS A 430 -21.83 -34.31 -23.13
N LYS A 431 -20.68 -35.00 -23.07
CA LYS A 431 -19.66 -35.30 -24.08
C LYS A 431 -19.50 -34.42 -25.35
N GLU A 432 -18.27 -33.96 -25.54
CA GLU A 432 -17.63 -33.67 -26.83
C GLU A 432 -17.66 -34.87 -27.81
N PRO A 433 -17.48 -34.60 -29.12
CA PRO A 433 -16.23 -35.05 -29.74
C PRO A 433 -15.57 -34.06 -30.73
N GLN A 434 -14.25 -34.17 -30.81
CA GLN A 434 -13.37 -33.60 -31.83
C GLN A 434 -13.64 -34.19 -33.23
N THR A 435 -13.54 -33.36 -34.28
CA THR A 435 -12.97 -33.74 -35.58
C THR A 435 -12.41 -32.51 -36.30
N SER A 436 -11.38 -32.77 -37.10
CA SER A 436 -10.38 -31.90 -37.68
C SER A 436 -10.65 -31.53 -39.15
N PHE A 437 -9.83 -30.56 -39.61
CA PHE A 437 -9.32 -30.29 -40.96
C PHE A 437 -9.96 -29.21 -41.85
N GLU A 438 -9.00 -28.47 -42.45
CA GLU A 438 -9.00 -27.64 -43.65
C GLU A 438 -9.28 -26.13 -43.53
N SER A 439 -8.18 -25.38 -43.59
CA SER A 439 -8.11 -24.03 -44.17
C SER A 439 -7.73 -24.13 -45.65
N PRO A 440 -8.07 -23.13 -46.49
CA PRO A 440 -6.97 -22.29 -46.98
C PRO A 440 -7.29 -20.80 -47.23
N SER A 441 -6.19 -20.03 -47.28
CA SER A 441 -5.94 -18.71 -47.90
C SER A 441 -6.62 -17.47 -47.28
N GLN A 442 -5.93 -16.48 -46.70
CA GLN A 442 -4.75 -15.67 -47.11
C GLN A 442 -5.12 -14.53 -48.07
N ASN A 443 -5.24 -13.31 -47.50
CA ASN A 443 -4.74 -12.02 -48.02
C ASN A 443 -5.06 -10.93 -46.95
N GLN A 444 -4.12 -10.40 -46.17
CA GLN A 444 -2.96 -9.54 -46.50
C GLN A 444 -3.33 -8.05 -46.42
N PHE A 445 -2.83 -7.39 -45.36
CA PHE A 445 -2.26 -6.03 -45.24
C PHE A 445 -2.13 -5.74 -43.73
N ASP A 446 -1.02 -6.18 -43.12
CA ASP A 446 0.16 -5.35 -42.72
C ASP A 446 -0.05 -4.79 -41.30
N ASN A 447 0.57 -5.26 -40.21
CA ASN A 447 1.92 -5.79 -39.99
C ASN A 447 3.02 -4.80 -40.39
N ASP A 448 3.31 -3.84 -39.50
CA ASP A 448 4.68 -3.41 -39.32
C ASP A 448 4.94 -2.95 -37.88
N PHE A 449 6.17 -3.18 -37.39
CA PHE A 449 6.73 -2.75 -36.09
C PHE A 449 6.55 -3.58 -34.81
N ARG A 450 6.40 -4.91 -34.90
CA ARG A 450 6.89 -5.80 -33.83
C ARG A 450 7.86 -6.84 -34.39
N THR A 451 9.01 -6.95 -33.74
CA THR A 451 9.98 -8.08 -33.74
C THR A 451 11.04 -8.16 -34.85
N LYS A 452 12.24 -7.65 -34.52
CA LYS A 452 13.59 -8.14 -34.88
C LYS A 452 14.50 -7.62 -33.76
N LEU A 453 15.33 -8.34 -33.01
CA LEU A 453 15.95 -9.66 -33.12
C LEU A 453 16.23 -10.22 -31.70
N TYR A 454 16.03 -11.53 -31.53
CA TYR A 454 16.78 -12.40 -30.63
C TYR A 454 17.39 -13.50 -31.49
N THR A 455 18.65 -13.90 -31.20
CA THR A 455 19.35 -15.20 -31.46
C THR A 455 20.86 -14.93 -31.59
N THR A 456 21.88 -15.60 -30.99
CA THR A 456 22.10 -16.67 -29.98
C THR A 456 23.67 -16.72 -29.71
N PRO A 457 24.36 -17.76 -29.16
CA PRO A 457 24.73 -17.98 -27.75
C PRO A 457 26.25 -18.28 -27.45
N VAL A 458 26.53 -18.77 -26.22
CA VAL A 458 27.60 -19.68 -25.71
C VAL A 458 28.85 -19.06 -25.01
N TYR A 459 28.99 -19.24 -23.67
CA TYR A 459 29.90 -20.22 -23.01
C TYR A 459 29.98 -20.12 -21.46
N SER A 460 29.78 -21.29 -20.83
CA SER A 460 30.40 -21.87 -19.61
C SER A 460 30.23 -21.32 -18.17
N PHE A 461 29.59 -22.18 -17.35
CA PHE A 461 29.97 -22.72 -16.03
C PHE A 461 30.52 -21.80 -14.92
N ILE A 462 29.67 -21.55 -13.91
CA ILE A 462 29.97 -21.85 -12.48
C ILE A 462 28.68 -22.43 -11.85
N GLN A 463 28.75 -23.69 -11.42
CA GLN A 463 27.81 -24.29 -10.47
C GLN A 463 28.09 -23.73 -9.09
N LEU A 464 27.09 -23.16 -8.41
CA LEU A 464 27.00 -23.14 -6.94
C LEU A 464 25.50 -23.19 -6.56
N ALA A 465 25.19 -24.14 -5.70
CA ALA A 465 23.85 -24.55 -5.28
C ALA A 465 23.10 -23.45 -4.49
N PRO A 466 21.76 -23.52 -4.38
CA PRO A 466 20.94 -22.46 -3.81
C PRO A 466 20.96 -22.53 -2.29
N ALA A 467 21.46 -21.49 -1.64
CA ALA A 467 21.24 -21.26 -0.21
C ALA A 467 20.13 -20.21 -0.07
N THR A 468 18.89 -20.65 -0.16
CA THR A 468 17.72 -19.89 0.30
C THR A 468 17.73 -19.91 1.84
N MET A 469 18.24 -18.85 2.46
CA MET A 469 17.86 -18.53 3.84
C MET A 469 16.62 -17.64 3.83
N PRO A 470 15.60 -17.90 4.67
CA PRO A 470 14.40 -17.08 4.73
C PRO A 470 14.75 -15.73 5.38
N LEU A 471 14.56 -14.66 4.60
CA LEU A 471 14.89 -13.26 4.92
C LEU A 471 14.03 -12.65 6.04
N THR A 472 13.16 -13.45 6.69
CA THR A 472 12.29 -13.04 7.79
C THR A 472 13.05 -12.81 9.11
N ALA A 473 14.21 -13.45 9.32
CA ALA A 473 14.93 -13.39 10.59
C ALA A 473 15.67 -12.06 10.83
N ILE A 474 16.08 -11.34 9.78
CA ILE A 474 16.84 -10.07 9.92
C ILE A 474 15.90 -8.88 10.18
N LEU A 475 14.60 -9.00 9.87
CA LEU A 475 13.59 -7.94 9.98
C LEU A 475 13.02 -7.74 11.40
N ALA A 476 13.18 -8.70 12.33
CA ALA A 476 12.66 -8.58 13.69
C ALA A 476 13.56 -7.72 14.62
N ILE A 477 14.87 -7.72 14.39
CA ILE A 477 15.87 -7.24 15.37
C ILE A 477 15.91 -5.70 15.49
N ALA A 478 15.55 -4.96 14.44
CA ALA A 478 15.60 -3.48 14.48
C ALA A 478 14.29 -2.82 14.96
N ALA A 479 13.14 -3.49 14.85
CA ALA A 479 11.85 -2.98 15.30
C ALA A 479 11.63 -3.16 16.82
N LEU A 480 12.41 -4.03 17.49
CA LEU A 480 12.34 -4.31 18.93
C LEU A 480 13.04 -3.24 19.80
N ALA A 481 13.76 -2.29 19.20
CA ALA A 481 14.52 -1.28 19.96
C ALA A 481 13.68 -0.11 20.53
N LEU A 482 12.38 -0.02 20.22
CA LEU A 482 11.52 1.10 20.66
C LEU A 482 10.22 0.69 21.38
N THR A 483 9.90 -0.60 21.48
CA THR A 483 8.87 -1.07 22.40
C THR A 483 9.53 -1.37 23.74
N LYS A 484 9.05 -0.73 24.80
CA LYS A 484 9.56 -0.93 26.17
C LYS A 484 9.05 -2.27 26.73
N HIS A 485 9.44 -3.37 26.10
CA HIS A 485 9.46 -4.70 26.69
C HIS A 485 10.83 -5.27 26.38
N VAL A 486 11.65 -5.45 27.42
CA VAL A 486 12.99 -6.05 27.29
C VAL A 486 12.79 -7.52 26.88
N THR A 487 12.69 -7.77 25.59
CA THR A 487 12.76 -9.12 25.02
C THR A 487 14.23 -9.41 24.80
N ALA A 488 14.85 -10.04 25.80
CA ALA A 488 16.12 -10.71 25.62
C ALA A 488 15.95 -11.78 24.52
N THR A 489 16.84 -11.80 23.52
CA THR A 489 16.96 -12.93 22.60
C THR A 489 17.49 -14.12 23.41
N ILE A 490 16.89 -15.30 23.27
CA ILE A 490 17.23 -16.48 24.05
C ILE A 490 17.81 -17.53 23.11
N CYS A 491 19.04 -17.94 23.38
CA CYS A 491 19.68 -19.03 22.69
C CYS A 491 19.34 -20.36 23.37
N THR A 492 19.25 -21.43 22.58
CA THR A 492 19.13 -22.80 23.09
C THR A 492 20.24 -23.68 22.52
N GLY A 493 20.64 -24.70 23.28
CA GLY A 493 21.70 -25.62 22.90
C GLY A 493 21.79 -26.82 23.82
N THR A 494 22.82 -27.63 23.63
CA THR A 494 23.06 -28.83 24.44
C THR A 494 24.33 -28.65 25.27
N SER A 495 24.23 -28.84 26.58
CA SER A 495 25.38 -28.87 27.49
C SER A 495 25.73 -30.31 27.85
N THR A 496 27.01 -30.70 27.75
CA THR A 496 27.49 -32.04 28.12
C THR A 496 28.55 -31.94 29.20
N PHE A 497 28.36 -32.65 30.32
CA PHE A 497 29.32 -32.65 31.42
C PHE A 497 30.51 -33.55 31.12
N THR A 498 31.72 -32.99 31.17
CA THR A 498 32.97 -33.72 30.84
C THR A 498 33.70 -34.23 32.10
N SER A 499 33.32 -33.75 33.29
CA SER A 499 33.89 -34.11 34.59
C SER A 499 32.80 -34.21 35.67
N GLY A 500 33.15 -34.56 36.91
CA GLY A 500 32.21 -34.65 38.04
C GLY A 500 31.26 -35.87 38.02
N ASN A 501 30.27 -35.85 38.93
CA ASN A 501 29.30 -36.96 39.10
C ASN A 501 28.30 -37.07 37.94
N LEU A 502 28.18 -36.03 37.12
CA LEU A 502 27.29 -35.98 35.96
C LEU A 502 28.03 -36.26 34.64
N LYS A 503 29.31 -36.64 34.69
CA LYS A 503 30.14 -36.91 33.51
C LYS A 503 29.43 -37.83 32.50
N GLY A 504 29.33 -37.36 31.27
CA GLY A 504 28.66 -38.06 30.15
C GLY A 504 27.14 -37.81 30.07
N THR A 505 26.58 -36.99 30.95
CA THR A 505 25.18 -36.56 30.87
C THR A 505 25.07 -35.30 30.02
N SER A 506 24.01 -35.22 29.21
CA SER A 506 23.70 -34.06 28.37
C SER A 506 22.32 -33.48 28.67
N TYR A 507 22.23 -32.16 28.71
CA TYR A 507 20.99 -31.41 28.94
C TYR A 507 20.71 -30.43 27.79
N ASP A 508 19.43 -30.22 27.52
CA ASP A 508 18.96 -29.08 26.75
C ASP A 508 18.93 -27.86 27.66
N VAL A 509 19.56 -26.79 27.21
CA VAL A 509 19.80 -25.60 28.02
C VAL A 509 19.44 -24.33 27.24
N ALA A 510 19.16 -23.25 27.97
CA ALA A 510 18.87 -21.93 27.41
C ALA A 510 19.64 -20.82 28.13
N TRP A 511 20.05 -19.78 27.41
CA TRP A 511 20.71 -18.59 27.97
C TRP A 511 20.31 -17.34 27.18
N ILE A 512 20.60 -16.16 27.73
CA ILE A 512 20.33 -14.88 27.07
C ILE A 512 21.46 -14.60 26.07
N ASP A 513 21.12 -14.30 24.82
CA ASP A 513 22.08 -13.93 23.79
C ASP A 513 22.86 -12.68 24.18
N GLY A 514 24.18 -12.73 24.02
CA GLY A 514 25.12 -11.74 24.52
C GLY A 514 25.55 -11.90 25.99
N GLU A 515 24.94 -12.82 26.76
CA GLU A 515 25.43 -13.22 28.08
C GLU A 515 26.40 -14.42 28.00
N ASP A 516 27.07 -14.73 29.11
CA ASP A 516 27.94 -15.90 29.19
C ASP A 516 27.10 -17.18 29.08
N ALA A 517 27.28 -17.93 27.99
CA ALA A 517 26.63 -19.22 27.77
C ALA A 517 26.89 -20.25 28.88
N CYS A 518 27.93 -20.08 29.70
CA CYS A 518 28.16 -20.93 30.89
C CYS A 518 27.16 -20.68 32.03
N GLN A 519 26.40 -19.57 31.99
CA GLN A 519 25.28 -19.28 32.90
C GLN A 519 23.95 -19.75 32.32
N TRP A 520 23.96 -20.94 31.73
CA TRP A 520 22.79 -21.54 31.13
C TRP A 520 21.77 -22.03 32.17
N THR A 521 20.51 -22.10 31.77
CA THR A 521 19.38 -22.64 32.54
C THR A 521 18.92 -23.96 31.94
N PHE A 522 18.68 -24.95 32.79
CA PHE A 522 18.16 -26.26 32.40
C PHE A 522 16.74 -26.16 31.82
N VAL A 523 16.52 -26.82 30.67
CA VAL A 523 15.20 -26.94 30.02
C VAL A 523 14.70 -28.39 30.10
N ALA A 524 15.51 -29.34 29.63
CA ALA A 524 15.18 -30.76 29.61
C ALA A 524 16.44 -31.64 29.55
N ASN A 525 16.29 -32.96 29.70
CA ASN A 525 17.38 -33.89 29.36
C ASN A 525 17.51 -33.99 27.84
N ALA A 526 18.70 -34.22 27.29
CA ALA A 526 18.99 -34.19 25.83
C ALA A 526 18.23 -35.23 24.96
N ASN A 527 17.29 -35.98 25.52
CA ASN A 527 16.40 -36.92 24.82
C ASN A 527 14.93 -36.79 25.25
N ASP A 528 14.61 -35.84 26.15
CA ASP A 528 13.25 -35.54 26.56
C ASP A 528 12.67 -34.46 25.65
N ASN A 529 11.35 -34.47 25.42
CA ASN A 529 10.70 -33.39 24.68
C ASN A 529 10.76 -32.07 25.50
N PRO A 530 11.42 -31.01 24.99
CA PRO A 530 11.56 -29.75 25.70
C PRO A 530 10.32 -28.84 25.55
N CYS A 531 9.39 -29.18 24.65
CA CYS A 531 8.21 -28.35 24.41
C CYS A 531 7.22 -28.30 25.57
N GLY A 532 6.62 -27.12 25.76
CA GLY A 532 5.66 -26.83 26.80
C GLY A 532 6.25 -26.76 28.22
N ARG A 533 7.55 -27.09 28.38
CA ARG A 533 8.25 -26.96 29.65
C ARG A 533 8.62 -25.50 29.89
N LYS A 534 8.29 -25.00 31.08
CA LYS A 534 8.58 -23.62 31.48
C LYS A 534 9.92 -23.54 32.18
N PHE A 535 10.76 -22.61 31.77
CA PHE A 535 12.05 -22.30 32.41
C PHE A 535 12.17 -20.79 32.64
N THR A 536 12.90 -20.39 33.68
CA THR A 536 13.05 -18.98 34.08
C THR A 536 14.52 -18.60 34.00
N LEU A 537 14.83 -17.53 33.27
CA LEU A 537 16.19 -17.06 33.06
C LEU A 537 16.61 -16.02 34.10
N PRO A 538 17.91 -15.70 34.22
CA PRO A 538 18.43 -14.73 35.20
C PRO A 538 17.80 -13.33 35.12
N ASN A 539 17.25 -12.95 33.96
CA ASN A 539 16.46 -11.72 33.78
C ASN A 539 15.11 -11.70 34.52
N GLY A 540 14.73 -12.79 35.21
CA GLY A 540 13.51 -12.91 36.01
C GLY A 540 12.25 -13.26 35.21
N TYR A 541 12.37 -13.47 33.89
CA TYR A 541 11.25 -13.81 33.02
C TYR A 541 11.17 -15.32 32.76
N THR A 542 9.94 -15.83 32.65
CA THR A 542 9.65 -17.24 32.37
C THR A 542 9.23 -17.43 30.92
N TYR A 543 9.79 -18.45 30.29
CA TYR A 543 9.59 -18.79 28.87
C TYR A 543 9.20 -20.26 28.72
N TYR A 544 8.70 -20.64 27.55
CA TYR A 544 8.57 -22.03 27.14
C TYR A 544 8.78 -22.19 25.64
N LEU A 545 9.23 -23.37 25.22
CA LEU A 545 9.38 -23.72 23.81
C LEU A 545 8.07 -24.31 23.27
N GLY A 546 7.70 -23.89 22.06
CA GLY A 546 6.60 -24.46 21.27
C GLY A 546 7.11 -24.91 19.90
N ASP A 547 6.25 -25.63 19.17
CA ASP A 547 6.50 -26.10 17.81
C ASP A 547 7.73 -27.05 17.68
N CYS A 548 7.99 -27.88 18.69
CA CYS A 548 9.06 -28.89 18.66
C CYS A 548 8.70 -30.01 17.67
N GLY A 549 9.43 -30.06 16.57
CA GLY A 549 9.23 -31.01 15.47
C GLY A 549 10.14 -30.73 14.27
N ASP A 550 10.56 -29.47 14.11
CA ASP A 550 11.47 -28.98 13.07
C ASP A 550 12.76 -28.42 13.69
N ALA A 551 13.77 -28.07 12.88
CA ALA A 551 15.09 -27.57 13.31
C ALA A 551 15.07 -26.15 13.95
N SER A 552 13.90 -25.64 14.32
CA SER A 552 13.70 -24.29 14.86
C SER A 552 12.57 -24.32 15.88
N PHE A 553 12.82 -23.81 17.07
CA PHE A 553 11.84 -23.79 18.15
C PHE A 553 11.22 -22.40 18.24
N ALA A 554 9.89 -22.31 18.39
CA ALA A 554 9.25 -21.03 18.70
C ALA A 554 9.33 -20.79 20.21
N LEU A 555 9.84 -19.63 20.63
CA LEU A 555 9.88 -19.24 22.03
C LEU A 555 8.68 -18.36 22.36
N TYR A 556 7.99 -18.72 23.45
CA TYR A 556 6.84 -17.98 23.96
C TYR A 556 7.11 -17.46 25.37
N ASN A 557 6.57 -16.28 25.67
CA ASN A 557 6.52 -15.74 27.02
C ASN A 557 5.50 -16.51 27.88
N ARG A 558 5.60 -16.41 29.21
CA ARG A 558 4.67 -17.06 30.15
C ARG A 558 3.18 -16.81 29.86
N ASP A 559 2.84 -15.64 29.33
CA ASP A 559 1.47 -15.22 28.99
C ASP A 559 0.95 -15.78 27.65
N GLY A 560 1.77 -16.55 26.94
CA GLY A 560 1.44 -17.14 25.65
C GLY A 560 1.71 -16.23 24.46
N SER A 561 2.21 -15.00 24.68
CA SER A 561 2.66 -14.15 23.59
C SER A 561 3.93 -14.72 22.94
N TYR A 562 3.96 -14.70 21.61
CA TYR A 562 5.13 -15.10 20.85
C TYR A 562 6.30 -14.13 21.13
N ASN A 563 7.50 -14.67 21.37
CA ASN A 563 8.70 -13.88 21.60
C ASN A 563 9.56 -13.83 20.32
N HIS A 564 10.23 -14.93 19.97
CA HIS A 564 11.01 -15.08 18.74
C HIS A 564 11.24 -16.57 18.41
N ILE A 565 11.85 -16.88 17.26
CA ILE A 565 12.35 -18.22 16.97
C ILE A 565 13.67 -18.41 17.74
N ALA A 566 13.69 -19.32 18.70
CA ALA A 566 14.91 -19.71 19.38
C ALA A 566 15.84 -20.41 18.39
N VAL A 567 17.07 -19.89 18.29
CA VAL A 567 18.13 -20.48 17.47
C VAL A 567 18.71 -21.66 18.25
N TYR A 568 18.50 -22.87 17.75
CA TYR A 568 19.19 -24.05 18.24
C TYR A 568 20.59 -24.05 17.66
N ASN A 569 21.59 -23.80 18.51
CA ASN A 569 22.99 -23.83 18.08
C ASN A 569 23.68 -25.09 18.66
N PRO A 570 23.73 -26.21 17.91
CA PRO A 570 24.39 -27.42 18.36
C PRO A 570 25.91 -27.29 18.42
N ASP A 571 26.48 -26.30 17.72
CA ASP A 571 27.92 -26.12 17.50
C ASP A 571 28.48 -24.91 18.27
N TYR A 572 27.78 -24.41 19.29
CA TYR A 572 28.34 -23.38 20.18
C TYR A 572 29.34 -24.04 21.14
N GLU A 573 30.53 -24.36 20.64
CA GLU A 573 31.63 -24.90 21.42
C GLU A 573 32.25 -23.79 22.27
N LYS A 574 31.78 -23.67 23.52
CA LYS A 574 32.54 -23.02 24.58
C LYS A 574 33.07 -24.10 25.52
N ASP A 575 34.32 -24.47 25.30
CA ASP A 575 35.06 -25.35 26.20
C ASP A 575 35.34 -24.62 27.54
N ASP A 576 35.44 -25.38 28.63
CA ASP A 576 35.80 -24.93 29.99
C ASP A 576 34.75 -24.10 30.79
N CYS A 577 33.45 -24.37 30.62
CA CYS A 577 32.44 -23.88 31.58
C CYS A 577 32.55 -24.64 32.93
N VAL A 578 33.01 -23.97 33.99
CA VAL A 578 33.05 -24.53 35.35
C VAL A 578 31.83 -24.06 36.13
N ASN A 579 31.00 -24.99 36.61
CA ASN A 579 29.90 -24.69 37.52
C ASN A 579 30.03 -25.51 38.82
N SER A 580 29.11 -25.33 39.77
CA SER A 580 29.17 -26.02 41.08
C SER A 580 29.09 -27.54 41.01
N ASP A 581 28.70 -28.09 39.85
CA ASP A 581 28.49 -29.53 39.63
C ASP A 581 29.60 -30.18 38.78
N GLY A 582 30.59 -29.39 38.34
CA GLY A 582 31.74 -29.83 37.54
C GLY A 582 32.04 -28.88 36.39
#